data_AF-A0A7V3DFV8-F1
#
_entry.id   AF-A0A7V3DFV8-F1
#
_cell.length_a   1.000
_cell.length_b   1.000
_cell.length_c   1.000
_cell.angle_alpha   90.00
_cell.angle_beta   90.00
_cell.angle_gamma   90.00
#
_symmetry.space_group_name_H-M   'P 1'
#
loop_
_entity.id
_entity.type
_entity.pdbx_description
1 polymer ?
#
loop_
_entity_poly.entity_id
_entity_poly.type
_entity_poly.pdbx_seq_one_letter_code
_entity_poly.pdbx_strand_id
1 'polypeptide(L)'
;MSALLCALPGYLCCMAAAATPVPVILDTDLGDDIDDTWALAMMLGSPQINLKLIVTASDDTVKKTRLVAKILEAMGRTDIPIGQGVKTSDQPIHQEKWLGNYQLDQYKGRVYEDGVQAMIDCIRKSPVPVTLVVIGPQTNIRAALDRDPSIAKKARVAAMAGSVEIGYNGKQGADPEWNVIKDIPAAKAVFAAPWDIALAPLDSCGTLILRGDRFAKVAASSDPKAAAVIANYRDWTHYDKYPKGESSVLFDTVAAYLAFDEAYCEMKTVNLVVDDKGFTRTSEAGRPVRCAMGWKDREAFEDLLVKALTSK
;
A
#
# COMPACT_ATOMS: atom_id res chain seq x y z
N MET A 1 -11.81 24.99 -66.39
CA MET A 1 -12.27 24.13 -65.28
C MET A 1 -11.08 23.88 -64.37
N SER A 2 -10.89 24.75 -63.37
CA SER A 2 -9.84 24.60 -62.36
C SER A 2 -10.41 23.78 -61.20
N ALA A 3 -9.86 22.60 -60.95
CA ALA A 3 -10.21 21.79 -59.79
C ALA A 3 -9.37 22.24 -58.59
N LEU A 4 -10.03 22.81 -57.58
CA LEU A 4 -9.46 23.13 -56.29
C LEU A 4 -9.31 21.82 -55.49
N LEU A 5 -8.09 21.36 -55.22
CA LEU A 5 -7.84 20.33 -54.21
C LEU A 5 -7.86 21.00 -52.83
N CYS A 6 -8.93 20.77 -52.07
CA CYS A 6 -8.96 21.02 -50.63
C CYS A 6 -8.09 19.97 -49.91
N ALA A 7 -6.94 20.39 -49.40
CA ALA A 7 -6.17 19.59 -48.44
C ALA A 7 -6.79 19.76 -47.04
N LEU A 8 -7.34 18.68 -46.49
CA LEU A 8 -7.74 18.62 -45.08
C LEU A 8 -6.48 18.38 -44.23
N PRO A 9 -6.26 19.13 -43.13
CA PRO A 9 -5.16 18.87 -42.22
C PRO A 9 -5.45 17.58 -41.45
N GLY A 10 -4.58 16.58 -41.63
CA GLY A 10 -4.60 15.36 -40.83
C GLY A 10 -4.32 15.69 -39.37
N TYR A 11 -5.32 15.46 -38.51
CA TYR A 11 -5.11 15.40 -37.07
C TYR A 11 -4.21 14.20 -36.77
N LEU A 12 -2.92 14.45 -36.53
CA LEU A 12 -2.07 13.50 -35.83
C LEU A 12 -2.65 13.36 -34.42
N CYS A 13 -3.39 12.28 -34.20
CA CYS A 13 -3.74 11.83 -32.87
C CYS A 13 -2.43 11.39 -32.20
N CYS A 14 -1.79 12.30 -31.45
CA CYS A 14 -0.75 11.93 -30.51
C CYS A 14 -1.38 11.04 -29.44
N MET A 15 -1.36 9.72 -29.67
CA MET A 15 -1.55 8.76 -28.59
C MET A 15 -0.41 9.02 -27.60
N ALA A 16 -0.74 9.56 -26.43
CA ALA A 16 0.18 9.61 -25.32
C ALA A 16 0.65 8.16 -25.06
N ALA A 17 1.94 7.90 -25.25
CA ALA A 17 2.52 6.61 -24.88
C ALA A 17 2.19 6.39 -23.40
N ALA A 18 1.46 5.32 -23.09
CA ALA A 18 1.15 4.97 -21.70
C ALA A 18 2.48 4.84 -20.94
N ALA A 19 2.63 5.61 -19.87
CA ALA A 19 3.83 5.56 -19.03
C ALA A 19 4.09 4.11 -18.60
N THR A 20 5.36 3.69 -18.60
CA THR A 20 5.73 2.34 -18.16
C THR A 20 5.31 2.15 -16.70
N PRO A 21 4.61 1.05 -16.35
CA PRO A 21 4.19 0.79 -14.98
C PRO A 21 5.37 0.76 -14.00
N VAL A 22 5.21 1.39 -12.84
CA VAL A 22 6.26 1.50 -11.82
C VAL A 22 6.48 0.14 -11.13
N PRO A 23 7.74 -0.32 -10.98
CA PRO A 23 8.01 -1.54 -10.22
C PRO A 23 7.77 -1.30 -8.73
N VAL A 24 6.91 -2.13 -8.13
CA VAL A 24 6.51 -2.02 -6.71
C VAL A 24 6.89 -3.28 -5.95
N ILE A 25 7.39 -3.11 -4.73
CA ILE A 25 7.40 -4.15 -3.70
C ILE A 25 6.44 -3.69 -2.61
N LEU A 26 5.52 -4.56 -2.21
CA LEU A 26 4.61 -4.33 -1.10
C LEU A 26 5.20 -4.93 0.18
N ASP A 27 5.38 -4.13 1.21
CA ASP A 27 5.70 -4.56 2.58
C ASP A 27 4.47 -4.30 3.46
N THR A 28 3.86 -5.35 3.99
CA THR A 28 2.48 -5.32 4.50
C THR A 28 2.32 -6.21 5.72
N ASP A 29 1.59 -5.75 6.73
CA ASP A 29 1.20 -6.54 7.89
C ASP A 29 -0.20 -7.15 7.75
N LEU A 30 -0.68 -7.30 6.51
CA LEU A 30 -1.92 -7.99 6.13
C LEU A 30 -2.15 -9.21 7.00
N GLY A 31 -3.26 -9.16 7.74
CA GLY A 31 -3.46 -10.03 8.88
C GLY A 31 -4.01 -9.26 10.06
N ASP A 32 -3.68 -7.97 10.18
CA ASP A 32 -4.03 -7.15 11.33
C ASP A 32 -5.32 -6.33 11.06
N ASP A 33 -5.25 -5.30 10.23
CA ASP A 33 -6.45 -4.61 9.73
C ASP A 33 -6.84 -5.14 8.33
N ILE A 34 -8.06 -4.87 7.92
CA ILE A 34 -8.59 -5.35 6.64
C ILE A 34 -8.12 -4.47 5.47
N ASP A 35 -7.71 -3.24 5.72
CA ASP A 35 -7.39 -2.28 4.66
C ASP A 35 -6.13 -2.62 3.84
N ASP A 36 -5.18 -3.40 4.36
CA ASP A 36 -4.11 -3.99 3.54
C ASP A 36 -4.67 -4.81 2.38
N THR A 37 -5.79 -5.53 2.59
CA THR A 37 -6.44 -6.34 1.55
C THR A 37 -7.06 -5.44 0.48
N TRP A 38 -7.59 -4.28 0.88
CA TRP A 38 -8.08 -3.26 -0.04
C TRP A 38 -6.94 -2.63 -0.84
N ALA A 39 -5.82 -2.30 -0.19
CA ALA A 39 -4.64 -1.76 -0.84
C ALA A 39 -4.03 -2.74 -1.84
N LEU A 40 -3.89 -4.02 -1.47
CA LEU A 40 -3.44 -5.08 -2.39
C LEU A 40 -4.38 -5.19 -3.59
N ALA A 41 -5.70 -5.26 -3.37
CA ALA A 41 -6.66 -5.33 -4.47
C ALA A 41 -6.59 -4.10 -5.40
N MET A 42 -6.41 -2.91 -4.84
CA MET A 42 -6.19 -1.67 -5.59
C MET A 42 -4.93 -1.79 -6.46
N MET A 43 -3.80 -2.23 -5.89
CA MET A 43 -2.55 -2.39 -6.65
C MET A 43 -2.68 -3.39 -7.80
N LEU A 44 -3.35 -4.52 -7.57
CA LEU A 44 -3.58 -5.53 -8.60
C LEU A 44 -4.49 -5.04 -9.72
N GLY A 45 -5.39 -4.10 -9.43
CA GLY A 45 -6.27 -3.44 -10.41
C GLY A 45 -5.70 -2.17 -11.04
N SER A 46 -4.49 -1.75 -10.66
CA SER A 46 -3.90 -0.50 -11.13
C SER A 46 -2.88 -0.76 -12.24
N PRO A 47 -3.17 -0.41 -13.51
CA PRO A 47 -2.26 -0.66 -14.63
C PRO A 47 -0.93 0.11 -14.52
N GLN A 48 -0.89 1.16 -13.70
CA GLN A 48 0.33 1.93 -13.40
C GLN A 48 1.29 1.18 -12.48
N ILE A 49 0.86 0.09 -11.82
CA ILE A 49 1.66 -0.68 -10.86
C ILE A 49 2.10 -2.00 -11.47
N ASN A 50 3.38 -2.30 -11.34
CA ASN A 50 3.98 -3.59 -11.63
C ASN A 50 4.46 -4.23 -10.32
N LEU A 51 3.55 -4.91 -9.63
CA LEU A 51 3.82 -5.53 -8.33
C LEU A 51 4.78 -6.73 -8.49
N LYS A 52 6.00 -6.57 -7.99
CA LYS A 52 7.12 -7.51 -8.16
C LYS A 52 7.27 -8.54 -7.05
N LEU A 53 6.85 -8.17 -5.84
CA LEU A 53 7.03 -8.97 -4.63
C LEU A 53 6.08 -8.43 -3.55
N ILE A 54 5.52 -9.32 -2.74
CA ILE A 54 4.86 -8.98 -1.47
C ILE A 54 5.69 -9.56 -0.34
N VAL A 55 6.01 -8.77 0.68
CA VAL A 55 6.73 -9.20 1.87
C VAL A 55 5.85 -8.98 3.09
N THR A 56 5.58 -10.04 3.85
CA THR A 56 4.74 -9.92 5.05
C THR A 56 5.56 -9.41 6.23
N ALA A 57 5.04 -8.43 6.95
CA ALA A 57 5.69 -7.79 8.08
C ALA A 57 4.98 -8.11 9.39
N SER A 58 5.75 -8.04 10.48
CA SER A 58 5.33 -8.07 11.88
C SER A 58 4.59 -9.33 12.35
N ASP A 59 4.64 -9.55 13.67
CA ASP A 59 3.96 -10.62 14.38
C ASP A 59 4.18 -11.99 13.69
N ASP A 60 3.14 -12.80 13.50
CA ASP A 60 3.27 -14.15 12.94
C ASP A 60 3.33 -14.15 11.40
N THR A 61 4.47 -13.72 10.85
CA THR A 61 4.67 -13.62 9.38
C THR A 61 4.48 -14.94 8.64
N VAL A 62 4.61 -16.10 9.31
CA VAL A 62 4.29 -17.41 8.73
C VAL A 62 2.80 -17.52 8.40
N LYS A 63 1.93 -17.14 9.33
CA LYS A 63 0.47 -17.10 9.11
C LYS A 63 0.08 -16.01 8.13
N LYS A 64 0.67 -14.82 8.23
CA LYS A 64 0.42 -13.73 7.27
C LYS A 64 0.80 -14.14 5.85
N THR A 65 1.92 -14.86 5.67
CA THR A 65 2.34 -15.41 4.36
C THR A 65 1.31 -16.39 3.80
N ARG A 66 0.75 -17.27 4.64
CA ARG A 66 -0.37 -18.16 4.26
C ARG A 66 -1.63 -17.39 3.85
N LEU A 67 -1.95 -16.32 4.58
CA LEU A 67 -3.09 -15.48 4.29
C LEU A 67 -2.93 -14.75 2.94
N VAL A 68 -1.77 -14.14 2.70
CA VAL A 68 -1.46 -13.49 1.41
C VAL A 68 -1.52 -14.49 0.26
N ALA A 69 -0.98 -15.70 0.42
CA ALA A 69 -1.05 -16.75 -0.60
C ALA A 69 -2.50 -17.09 -0.96
N LYS A 70 -3.37 -17.27 0.04
CA LYS A 70 -4.80 -17.54 -0.17
C LYS A 70 -5.51 -16.37 -0.86
N ILE A 71 -5.18 -15.13 -0.51
CA ILE A 71 -5.74 -13.93 -1.15
C ILE A 71 -5.33 -13.85 -2.62
N LEU A 72 -4.04 -14.03 -2.92
CA LEU A 72 -3.55 -14.03 -4.30
C LEU A 72 -4.18 -15.14 -5.14
N GLU A 73 -4.37 -16.34 -4.57
CA GLU A 73 -5.06 -17.44 -5.23
C GLU A 73 -6.52 -17.09 -5.54
N ALA A 74 -7.25 -16.52 -4.57
CA ALA A 74 -8.63 -16.06 -4.75
C ALA A 74 -8.76 -14.95 -5.80
N MET A 75 -7.74 -14.10 -5.93
CA MET A 75 -7.68 -13.01 -6.92
C MET A 75 -7.07 -13.45 -8.26
N GLY A 76 -6.63 -14.71 -8.41
CA GLY A 76 -6.04 -15.24 -9.63
C GLY A 76 -4.64 -14.67 -9.96
N ARG A 77 -3.90 -14.21 -8.95
CA ARG A 77 -2.59 -13.51 -9.09
C ARG A 77 -1.43 -14.26 -8.44
N THR A 78 -1.41 -15.58 -8.61
CA THR A 78 -0.34 -16.46 -8.11
C THR A 78 1.01 -16.27 -8.82
N ASP A 79 1.05 -15.44 -9.87
CA ASP A 79 2.25 -14.99 -10.57
C ASP A 79 3.16 -14.10 -9.69
N ILE A 80 2.61 -13.47 -8.66
CA ILE A 80 3.35 -12.57 -7.76
C ILE A 80 4.07 -13.39 -6.68
N PRO A 81 5.41 -13.28 -6.57
CA PRO A 81 6.15 -13.90 -5.50
C PRO A 81 5.81 -13.30 -4.13
N ILE A 82 5.85 -14.14 -3.10
CA ILE A 82 5.69 -13.75 -1.70
C ILE A 82 7.01 -13.99 -0.96
N GLY A 83 7.37 -13.10 -0.05
CA GLY A 83 8.47 -13.27 0.89
C GLY A 83 7.97 -13.27 2.32
N GLN A 84 8.33 -14.27 3.10
CA GLN A 84 8.10 -14.24 4.54
C GLN A 84 9.09 -13.26 5.17
N GLY A 85 8.60 -12.16 5.73
CA GLY A 85 9.44 -11.19 6.44
C GLY A 85 9.75 -11.60 7.88
N VAL A 86 10.30 -10.66 8.63
CA VAL A 86 10.76 -10.86 10.01
C VAL A 86 9.57 -11.14 10.92
N LYS A 87 9.54 -12.34 11.50
CA LYS A 87 8.58 -12.71 12.55
C LYS A 87 8.96 -11.99 13.85
N THR A 88 8.08 -11.15 14.39
CA THR A 88 8.36 -10.40 15.63
C THR A 88 7.59 -10.92 16.85
N SER A 89 6.53 -11.70 16.65
CA SER A 89 5.75 -12.34 17.72
C SER A 89 4.89 -13.51 17.18
N ASP A 90 4.13 -14.16 18.05
CA ASP A 90 3.11 -15.17 17.70
C ASP A 90 1.67 -14.63 17.83
N GLN A 91 1.48 -13.31 17.81
CA GLN A 91 0.13 -12.73 17.91
C GLN A 91 -0.77 -13.26 16.79
N PRO A 92 -2.04 -13.60 17.10
CA PRO A 92 -2.97 -14.12 16.12
C PRO A 92 -3.33 -13.03 15.10
N ILE A 93 -3.64 -13.45 13.88
CA ILE A 93 -4.18 -12.57 12.86
C ILE A 93 -5.70 -12.37 13.08
N HIS A 94 -6.25 -11.29 12.56
CA HIS A 94 -7.64 -10.90 12.65
C HIS A 94 -8.50 -11.43 11.48
N GLN A 95 -7.92 -12.12 10.50
CA GLN A 95 -8.63 -12.83 9.43
C GLN A 95 -8.55 -14.38 9.55
N GLU A 96 -8.35 -14.94 10.75
CA GLU A 96 -8.25 -16.41 10.97
C GLU A 96 -9.46 -17.18 10.40
N LYS A 97 -10.68 -16.62 10.55
CA LYS A 97 -11.90 -17.24 10.00
C LYS A 97 -11.81 -17.39 8.48
N TRP A 98 -11.31 -16.36 7.80
CA TRP A 98 -11.11 -16.41 6.36
C TRP A 98 -9.94 -17.31 5.98
N LEU A 99 -8.82 -17.29 6.73
CA LEU A 99 -7.67 -18.16 6.48
C LEU A 99 -8.09 -19.64 6.55
N GLY A 100 -8.81 -20.03 7.60
CA GLY A 100 -9.26 -21.39 7.85
C GLY A 100 -8.09 -22.39 7.83
N ASN A 101 -8.32 -23.55 7.20
CA ASN A 101 -7.31 -24.62 7.12
C ASN A 101 -6.39 -24.50 5.91
N TYR A 102 -6.31 -23.35 5.24
CA TYR A 102 -5.49 -23.17 4.04
C TYR A 102 -4.02 -23.48 4.32
N GLN A 103 -3.46 -24.44 3.60
CA GLN A 103 -2.06 -24.82 3.75
C GLN A 103 -1.21 -24.10 2.70
N LEU A 104 0.05 -23.80 3.01
CA LEU A 104 0.93 -23.11 2.06
C LEU A 104 1.46 -24.04 0.97
N ASP A 105 1.53 -25.34 1.24
CA ASP A 105 2.04 -26.38 0.34
C ASP A 105 1.21 -26.56 -0.95
N GLN A 106 -0.07 -26.20 -0.92
CA GLN A 106 -0.94 -26.17 -2.09
C GLN A 106 -0.73 -24.94 -2.97
N TYR A 107 -0.13 -23.86 -2.45
CA TYR A 107 0.11 -22.63 -3.21
C TYR A 107 1.15 -22.87 -4.32
N LYS A 108 0.79 -22.51 -5.56
CA LYS A 108 1.66 -22.74 -6.74
C LYS A 108 2.60 -21.59 -7.05
N GLY A 109 2.34 -20.41 -6.47
CA GLY A 109 3.21 -19.25 -6.62
C GLY A 109 4.53 -19.41 -5.87
N ARG A 110 5.49 -18.54 -6.19
CA ARG A 110 6.80 -18.54 -5.54
C ARG A 110 6.70 -17.98 -4.13
N VAL A 111 7.22 -18.71 -3.15
CA VAL A 111 7.42 -18.23 -1.77
C VAL A 111 8.91 -18.24 -1.43
N TYR A 112 9.40 -17.14 -0.87
CA TYR A 112 10.75 -17.02 -0.30
C TYR A 112 10.67 -17.07 1.22
N GLU A 113 11.45 -17.95 1.85
CA GLU A 113 11.56 -18.01 3.31
C GLU A 113 12.24 -16.77 3.91
N ASP A 114 13.18 -16.17 3.17
CA ASP A 114 13.80 -14.89 3.51
C ASP A 114 13.28 -13.79 2.58
N GLY A 115 12.14 -13.21 2.95
CA GLY A 115 11.51 -12.12 2.22
C GLY A 115 12.34 -10.83 2.21
N VAL A 116 13.13 -10.58 3.26
CA VAL A 116 14.03 -9.42 3.33
C VAL A 116 15.14 -9.55 2.28
N GLN A 117 15.76 -10.73 2.16
CA GLN A 117 16.75 -10.95 1.11
C GLN A 117 16.12 -10.88 -0.29
N ALA A 118 14.92 -11.44 -0.48
CA ALA A 118 14.20 -11.35 -1.74
C ALA A 118 13.89 -9.89 -2.14
N MET A 119 13.56 -9.03 -1.16
CA MET A 119 13.37 -7.60 -1.36
C MET A 119 14.66 -6.92 -1.85
N ILE A 120 15.78 -7.14 -1.15
CA ILE A 120 17.10 -6.58 -1.52
C ILE A 120 17.48 -7.02 -2.95
N ASP A 121 17.33 -8.31 -3.25
CA ASP A 121 17.60 -8.88 -4.57
C ASP A 121 16.75 -8.23 -5.66
N CYS A 122 15.46 -8.02 -5.40
CA CYS A 122 14.53 -7.38 -6.33
C CYS A 122 14.93 -5.93 -6.62
N ILE A 123 15.27 -5.15 -5.59
CA ILE A 123 15.77 -3.77 -5.73
C ILE A 123 17.07 -3.74 -6.54
N ARG A 124 18.03 -4.61 -6.21
CA ARG A 124 19.34 -4.65 -6.88
C ARG A 124 19.23 -5.01 -8.35
N LYS A 125 18.39 -6.00 -8.69
CA LYS A 125 18.19 -6.48 -10.07
C LYS A 125 17.34 -5.51 -10.92
N SER A 126 16.60 -4.60 -10.30
CA SER A 126 15.79 -3.63 -11.04
C SER A 126 16.66 -2.64 -11.84
N PRO A 127 16.35 -2.42 -13.13
CA PRO A 127 17.05 -1.43 -13.98
C PRO A 127 16.66 0.02 -13.66
N VAL A 128 15.52 0.21 -13.00
CA VAL A 128 14.99 1.52 -12.56
C VAL A 128 14.72 1.48 -11.06
N PRO A 129 14.62 2.63 -10.37
CA PRO A 129 14.29 2.65 -8.95
C PRO A 129 12.97 1.92 -8.64
N VAL A 130 12.98 1.07 -7.62
CA VAL A 130 11.80 0.36 -7.13
C VAL A 130 11.04 1.24 -6.15
N THR A 131 9.71 1.20 -6.18
CA THR A 131 8.90 1.81 -5.13
C THR A 131 8.58 0.77 -4.07
N LEU A 132 9.06 1.00 -2.85
CA LEU A 132 8.66 0.24 -1.67
C LEU A 132 7.36 0.85 -1.14
N VAL A 133 6.25 0.14 -1.30
CA VAL A 133 5.00 0.51 -0.63
C VAL A 133 4.99 -0.17 0.73
N VAL A 134 5.10 0.62 1.79
CA VAL A 134 5.29 0.14 3.17
C VAL A 134 4.05 0.50 3.97
N ILE A 135 3.18 -0.48 4.16
CA ILE A 135 1.88 -0.31 4.82
C ILE A 135 1.79 -1.05 6.15
N GLY A 136 2.88 -1.69 6.58
CA GLY A 136 3.03 -2.22 7.93
C GLY A 136 4.21 -1.61 8.70
N PRO A 137 4.52 -2.16 9.89
CA PRO A 137 5.67 -1.78 10.70
C PRO A 137 6.98 -1.96 9.94
N GLN A 138 7.88 -0.98 10.04
CA GLN A 138 9.05 -0.87 9.16
C GLN A 138 10.21 -1.86 9.47
N THR A 139 9.97 -2.90 10.27
CA THR A 139 10.98 -3.88 10.72
C THR A 139 11.70 -4.55 9.55
N ASN A 140 10.97 -4.96 8.51
CA ASN A 140 11.55 -5.56 7.31
C ASN A 140 12.47 -4.58 6.57
N ILE A 141 12.03 -3.34 6.45
CA ILE A 141 12.78 -2.28 5.76
C ILE A 141 14.05 -1.93 6.53
N ARG A 142 13.98 -1.88 7.86
CA ARG A 142 15.16 -1.75 8.73
C ARG A 142 16.14 -2.88 8.51
N ALA A 143 15.66 -4.14 8.54
CA ALA A 143 16.50 -5.30 8.30
C ALA A 143 17.14 -5.27 6.90
N ALA A 144 16.44 -4.78 5.88
CA ALA A 144 16.99 -4.61 4.54
C ALA A 144 18.10 -3.56 4.50
N LEU A 145 17.91 -2.41 5.15
CA LEU A 145 18.92 -1.35 5.28
C LEU A 145 20.16 -1.80 6.04
N ASP A 146 20.00 -2.59 7.11
CA ASP A 146 21.12 -3.10 7.89
C ASP A 146 21.97 -4.10 7.06
N ARG A 147 21.33 -4.89 6.19
CA ARG A 147 22.01 -5.84 5.29
C ARG A 147 22.66 -5.17 4.08
N ASP A 148 21.96 -4.23 3.45
CA ASP A 148 22.45 -3.50 2.27
C ASP A 148 21.92 -2.06 2.26
N PRO A 149 22.63 -1.09 2.85
CA PRO A 149 22.19 0.31 2.87
C PRO A 149 22.20 0.95 1.47
N SER A 150 22.84 0.32 0.47
CA SER A 150 22.87 0.87 -0.89
C SER A 150 21.51 0.80 -1.59
N ILE A 151 20.57 -0.02 -1.09
CA ILE A 151 19.20 -0.10 -1.62
C ILE A 151 18.49 1.26 -1.55
N ALA A 152 18.84 2.13 -0.59
CA ALA A 152 18.26 3.46 -0.47
C ALA A 152 18.56 4.37 -1.67
N LYS A 153 19.60 4.07 -2.45
CA LYS A 153 19.92 4.78 -3.70
C LYS A 153 19.19 4.21 -4.92
N LYS A 154 18.57 3.03 -4.78
CA LYS A 154 17.87 2.30 -5.85
C LYS A 154 16.38 2.11 -5.56
N ALA A 155 15.87 2.73 -4.49
CA ALA A 155 14.47 2.66 -4.11
C ALA A 155 13.97 4.02 -3.65
N ARG A 156 12.66 4.21 -3.78
CA ARG A 156 11.90 5.23 -3.05
C ARG A 156 10.86 4.54 -2.18
N VAL A 157 10.35 5.26 -1.18
CA VAL A 157 9.33 4.77 -0.26
C VAL A 157 8.02 5.51 -0.48
N ALA A 158 6.91 4.78 -0.50
CA ALA A 158 5.56 5.29 -0.31
C ALA A 158 4.98 4.57 0.92
N ALA A 159 4.77 5.27 2.03
CA ALA A 159 4.43 4.61 3.30
C ALA A 159 3.10 5.10 3.88
N MET A 160 2.29 4.19 4.41
CA MET A 160 1.24 4.54 5.37
C MET A 160 1.89 4.49 6.75
N ALA A 161 2.18 5.67 7.30
CA ALA A 161 2.80 5.79 8.60
C ALA A 161 2.63 7.21 9.14
N GLY A 162 2.58 7.32 10.46
CA GLY A 162 2.62 8.60 11.15
C GLY A 162 1.31 9.40 11.09
N SER A 163 1.35 10.49 11.83
CA SER A 163 0.27 11.45 12.04
C SER A 163 0.93 12.80 12.36
N VAL A 164 0.61 13.84 11.59
CA VAL A 164 1.35 15.12 11.64
C VAL A 164 0.52 16.21 12.30
N GLU A 165 -0.62 16.56 11.71
CA GLU A 165 -1.55 17.57 12.25
C GLU A 165 -2.87 16.93 12.72
N ILE A 166 -3.23 15.77 12.16
CA ILE A 166 -4.47 15.05 12.44
C ILE A 166 -4.17 13.62 12.91
N GLY A 167 -4.74 13.23 14.03
CA GLY A 167 -4.70 11.90 14.63
C GLY A 167 -5.86 11.00 14.23
N TYR A 168 -6.04 9.90 14.97
CA TYR A 168 -7.07 8.91 14.67
C TYR A 168 -8.48 9.52 14.74
N ASN A 169 -9.36 9.06 13.85
CA ASN A 169 -10.74 9.52 13.74
C ASN A 169 -10.87 11.03 13.46
N GLY A 170 -9.86 11.66 12.84
CA GLY A 170 -9.89 13.09 12.50
C GLY A 170 -9.62 14.01 13.69
N LYS A 171 -9.08 13.48 14.80
CA LYS A 171 -8.75 14.28 15.99
C LYS A 171 -7.66 15.31 15.65
N GLN A 172 -7.81 16.54 16.11
CA GLN A 172 -6.76 17.56 15.97
C GLN A 172 -5.53 17.19 16.83
N GLY A 173 -4.35 17.38 16.25
CA GLY A 173 -3.06 17.02 16.82
C GLY A 173 -2.60 15.61 16.45
N ALA A 174 -1.28 15.45 16.35
CA ALA A 174 -0.64 14.18 16.04
C ALA A 174 -0.97 13.09 17.07
N ASP A 175 -1.10 11.86 16.59
CA ASP A 175 -1.15 10.64 17.39
C ASP A 175 0.09 9.76 17.20
N PRO A 176 0.41 8.91 18.18
CA PRO A 176 1.39 7.85 18.00
C PRO A 176 0.75 6.78 17.11
N GLU A 177 1.03 6.86 15.80
CA GLU A 177 0.45 5.98 14.77
C GLU A 177 1.02 4.56 14.84
N TRP A 178 0.16 3.56 14.61
CA TRP A 178 0.39 2.13 14.80
C TRP A 178 1.68 1.62 14.16
N ASN A 179 1.87 1.83 12.86
CA ASN A 179 3.02 1.33 12.11
C ASN A 179 4.34 1.92 12.62
N VAL A 180 4.32 3.17 13.10
CA VAL A 180 5.48 3.81 13.74
C VAL A 180 5.73 3.26 15.14
N ILE A 181 4.70 3.15 15.99
CA ILE A 181 4.88 2.78 17.41
C ILE A 181 5.22 1.31 17.58
N LYS A 182 4.80 0.47 16.64
CA LYS A 182 5.06 -0.97 16.66
C LYS A 182 6.57 -1.26 16.56
N ASP A 183 7.33 -0.42 15.87
CA ASP A 183 8.80 -0.50 15.80
C ASP A 183 9.43 0.90 15.60
N ILE A 184 9.50 1.67 16.69
CA ILE A 184 10.06 3.04 16.68
C ILE A 184 11.52 3.06 16.16
N PRO A 185 12.44 2.17 16.58
CA PRO A 185 13.79 2.14 16.02
C PRO A 185 13.84 1.88 14.50
N ALA A 186 12.97 1.02 13.97
CA ALA A 186 12.88 0.80 12.53
C ALA A 186 12.32 2.01 11.80
N ALA A 187 11.23 2.61 12.30
CA ALA A 187 10.65 3.83 11.75
C ALA A 187 11.69 4.96 11.67
N LYS A 188 12.46 5.19 12.75
CA LYS A 188 13.56 6.17 12.76
C LYS A 188 14.61 5.89 11.69
N ALA A 189 15.00 4.63 11.51
CA ALA A 189 15.99 4.27 10.49
C ALA A 189 15.47 4.49 9.07
N VAL A 190 14.20 4.16 8.82
CA VAL A 190 13.56 4.37 7.52
C VAL A 190 13.45 5.84 7.20
N PHE A 191 13.03 6.66 8.17
CA PHE A 191 13.03 8.10 8.00
C PHE A 191 14.47 8.61 7.81
N ALA A 192 15.49 8.10 8.50
CA ALA A 192 16.86 8.59 8.32
C ALA A 192 17.53 8.20 6.98
N ALA A 193 17.07 7.16 6.29
CA ALA A 193 17.74 6.63 5.10
C ALA A 193 17.65 7.57 3.87
N PRO A 194 18.68 7.63 3.00
CA PRO A 194 18.78 8.64 1.94
C PRO A 194 17.95 8.33 0.67
N TRP A 195 16.73 7.83 0.82
CA TRP A 195 15.76 7.67 -0.28
C TRP A 195 14.74 8.82 -0.31
N ASP A 196 14.07 8.95 -1.45
CA ASP A 196 12.85 9.74 -1.54
C ASP A 196 11.71 9.03 -0.80
N ILE A 197 10.95 9.78 0.00
CA ILE A 197 9.81 9.26 0.76
C ILE A 197 8.56 10.10 0.53
N ALA A 198 7.47 9.42 0.18
CA ALA A 198 6.10 9.91 0.19
C ALA A 198 5.36 9.25 1.35
N LEU A 199 4.69 10.05 2.19
CA LEU A 199 3.99 9.58 3.37
C LEU A 199 2.49 9.81 3.20
N ALA A 200 1.69 8.79 3.50
CA ALA A 200 0.27 8.86 3.74
C ALA A 200 0.01 8.80 5.26
N PRO A 201 0.16 9.92 5.98
CA PRO A 201 -0.15 9.96 7.40
C PRO A 201 -1.67 9.98 7.63
N LEU A 202 -2.07 9.84 8.90
CA LEU A 202 -3.47 9.92 9.32
C LEU A 202 -4.20 11.19 8.84
N ASP A 203 -3.47 12.27 8.52
CA ASP A 203 -3.99 13.51 7.92
C ASP A 203 -4.79 13.32 6.64
N SER A 204 -4.39 12.38 5.77
CA SER A 204 -5.16 12.04 4.57
C SER A 204 -5.98 10.78 4.77
N CYS A 205 -5.33 9.72 5.28
CA CYS A 205 -5.90 8.38 5.24
C CYS A 205 -6.79 8.07 6.45
N GLY A 206 -6.59 8.73 7.59
CA GLY A 206 -7.24 8.43 8.87
C GLY A 206 -8.75 8.68 8.95
N THR A 207 -9.34 9.20 7.88
CA THR A 207 -10.79 9.44 7.74
C THR A 207 -11.36 8.91 6.42
N LEU A 208 -10.57 8.15 5.66
CA LEU A 208 -10.96 7.61 4.37
C LEU A 208 -11.82 6.36 4.58
N ILE A 209 -13.12 6.48 4.32
CA ILE A 209 -14.09 5.39 4.43
C ILE A 209 -14.94 5.42 3.17
N LEU A 210 -15.04 4.27 2.50
CA LEU A 210 -15.81 4.10 1.28
C LEU A 210 -17.27 3.84 1.65
N ARG A 211 -18.19 4.68 1.13
CA ARG A 211 -19.61 4.69 1.51
C ARG A 211 -20.56 4.61 0.32
N GLY A 212 -21.83 4.34 0.63
CA GLY A 212 -22.95 4.47 -0.32
C GLY A 212 -22.75 3.66 -1.59
N ASP A 213 -23.05 4.27 -2.73
CA ASP A 213 -22.97 3.63 -4.04
C ASP A 213 -21.58 3.11 -4.38
N ARG A 214 -20.51 3.77 -3.91
CA ARG A 214 -19.13 3.33 -4.15
C ARG A 214 -18.84 2.01 -3.44
N PHE A 215 -19.19 1.90 -2.16
CA PHE A 215 -19.06 0.64 -1.42
C PHE A 215 -19.97 -0.44 -2.01
N ALA A 216 -21.23 -0.10 -2.32
CA ALA A 216 -22.19 -1.02 -2.89
C ALA A 216 -21.72 -1.63 -4.22
N LYS A 217 -21.07 -0.83 -5.08
CA LYS A 217 -20.44 -1.31 -6.32
C LYS A 217 -19.37 -2.35 -6.07
N VAL A 218 -18.48 -2.14 -5.10
CA VAL A 218 -17.46 -3.14 -4.73
C VAL A 218 -18.12 -4.38 -4.14
N ALA A 219 -19.05 -4.20 -3.20
CA ALA A 219 -19.78 -5.29 -2.54
C ALA A 219 -20.59 -6.19 -3.49
N ALA A 220 -21.12 -5.62 -4.59
CA ALA A 220 -21.91 -6.34 -5.58
C ALA A 220 -21.07 -6.88 -6.77
N SER A 221 -19.79 -6.51 -6.86
CA SER A 221 -18.94 -6.91 -7.97
C SER A 221 -18.60 -8.41 -7.90
N SER A 222 -18.60 -9.05 -9.08
CA SER A 222 -18.13 -10.43 -9.26
C SER A 222 -16.66 -10.51 -9.70
N ASP A 223 -15.98 -9.37 -9.85
CA ASP A 223 -14.55 -9.36 -10.09
C ASP A 223 -13.81 -10.05 -8.93
N PRO A 224 -12.85 -10.97 -9.18
CA PRO A 224 -12.17 -11.72 -8.12
C PRO A 224 -11.54 -10.83 -7.05
N LYS A 225 -11.05 -9.63 -7.41
CA LYS A 225 -10.44 -8.69 -6.47
C LYS A 225 -11.48 -8.19 -5.46
N ALA A 226 -12.57 -7.61 -5.96
CA ALA A 226 -13.67 -7.13 -5.13
C ALA A 226 -14.33 -8.26 -4.31
N ALA A 227 -14.57 -9.42 -4.94
CA ALA A 227 -15.20 -10.56 -4.27
C ALA A 227 -14.33 -11.07 -3.10
N ALA A 228 -13.01 -11.19 -3.30
CA ALA A 228 -12.08 -11.59 -2.24
C ALA A 228 -12.01 -10.57 -1.11
N VAL A 229 -11.92 -9.27 -1.44
CA VAL A 229 -11.93 -8.18 -0.44
C VAL A 229 -13.17 -8.24 0.44
N ILE A 230 -14.35 -8.38 -0.17
CA ILE A 230 -15.61 -8.34 0.57
C ILE A 230 -15.83 -9.62 1.38
N ALA A 231 -15.44 -10.78 0.87
CA ALA A 231 -15.47 -12.03 1.62
C ALA A 231 -14.52 -12.00 2.82
N ASN A 232 -13.30 -11.50 2.61
CA ASN A 232 -12.30 -11.37 3.67
C ASN A 232 -12.73 -10.34 4.72
N TYR A 233 -13.32 -9.21 4.30
CA TYR A 233 -13.83 -8.18 5.21
C TYR A 233 -14.95 -8.71 6.13
N ARG A 234 -15.87 -9.51 5.60
CA ARG A 234 -16.94 -10.15 6.39
C ARG A 234 -16.43 -11.15 7.43
N ASP A 235 -15.24 -11.68 7.23
CA ASP A 235 -14.59 -12.66 8.11
C ASP A 235 -13.51 -12.05 9.01
N TRP A 236 -13.29 -10.75 8.93
CA TRP A 236 -12.40 -10.02 9.83
C TRP A 236 -13.02 -9.92 11.24
N THR A 237 -12.23 -10.16 12.29
CA THR A 237 -12.72 -10.23 13.69
C THR A 237 -13.36 -8.93 14.18
N HIS A 238 -13.08 -7.81 13.52
CA HIS A 238 -13.63 -6.50 13.87
C HIS A 238 -14.80 -6.06 12.98
N TYR A 239 -15.25 -6.88 12.03
CA TYR A 239 -16.34 -6.53 11.10
C TYR A 239 -17.61 -6.03 11.79
N ASP A 240 -17.96 -6.56 12.97
CA ASP A 240 -19.14 -6.15 13.73
C ASP A 240 -18.95 -4.85 14.53
N LYS A 241 -17.73 -4.31 14.60
CA LYS A 241 -17.44 -3.01 15.21
C LYS A 241 -17.68 -1.84 14.25
N TYR A 242 -17.86 -2.10 12.95
CA TYR A 242 -18.03 -1.07 11.93
C TYR A 242 -19.46 -1.05 11.36
N PRO A 243 -19.95 0.12 10.89
CA PRO A 243 -21.28 0.22 10.29
C PRO A 243 -21.43 -0.68 9.06
N LYS A 244 -22.62 -1.25 8.89
CA LYS A 244 -22.91 -2.09 7.73
C LYS A 244 -23.17 -1.21 6.51
N GLY A 245 -22.62 -1.59 5.34
CA GLY A 245 -22.78 -0.84 4.10
C GLY A 245 -21.69 0.20 3.82
N GLU A 246 -20.60 0.18 4.60
CA GLU A 246 -19.37 0.93 4.35
C GLU A 246 -18.14 0.07 4.66
N SER A 247 -16.95 0.54 4.26
CA SER A 247 -15.67 -0.08 4.65
C SER A 247 -15.26 0.30 6.07
N SER A 248 -14.19 -0.30 6.59
CA SER A 248 -13.38 0.32 7.65
C SER A 248 -12.68 1.57 7.12
N VAL A 249 -11.86 2.21 7.97
CA VAL A 249 -10.93 3.23 7.48
C VAL A 249 -9.90 2.55 6.59
N LEU A 250 -9.67 3.10 5.40
CA LEU A 250 -8.82 2.52 4.36
C LEU A 250 -7.45 3.22 4.34
N PHE A 251 -6.68 3.08 5.42
CA PHE A 251 -5.43 3.81 5.62
C PHE A 251 -4.44 3.56 4.47
N ASP A 252 -4.25 2.29 4.12
CA ASP A 252 -3.18 1.84 3.25
C ASP A 252 -3.35 2.16 1.77
N THR A 253 -4.61 2.33 1.35
CA THR A 253 -4.94 2.60 -0.06
C THR A 253 -4.35 3.92 -0.56
N VAL A 254 -4.10 4.87 0.34
CA VAL A 254 -3.45 6.14 0.00
C VAL A 254 -1.97 5.91 -0.32
N ALA A 255 -1.25 5.09 0.46
CA ALA A 255 0.14 4.76 0.16
C ALA A 255 0.28 3.97 -1.16
N ALA A 256 -0.69 3.10 -1.47
CA ALA A 256 -0.77 2.43 -2.76
C ALA A 256 -0.91 3.41 -3.93
N TYR A 257 -1.68 4.49 -3.78
CA TYR A 257 -1.81 5.55 -4.79
C TYR A 257 -0.51 6.36 -4.94
N LEU A 258 0.13 6.76 -3.83
CA LEU A 258 1.43 7.44 -3.82
C LEU A 258 2.56 6.63 -4.49
N ALA A 259 2.31 5.34 -4.77
CA ALA A 259 3.21 4.52 -5.55
C ALA A 259 3.27 4.88 -7.05
N PHE A 260 2.30 5.63 -7.58
CA PHE A 260 2.31 6.02 -9.00
C PHE A 260 1.79 7.44 -9.28
N ASP A 261 1.03 8.05 -8.38
CA ASP A 261 0.48 9.40 -8.57
C ASP A 261 0.15 10.05 -7.22
N GLU A 262 0.00 11.37 -7.22
CA GLU A 262 -0.23 12.19 -6.03
C GLU A 262 -1.22 13.34 -6.29
N ALA A 263 -1.76 13.43 -7.52
CA ALA A 263 -2.59 14.53 -7.97
C ALA A 263 -3.84 14.77 -7.10
N TYR A 264 -4.41 13.73 -6.51
CA TYR A 264 -5.60 13.82 -5.64
C TYR A 264 -5.29 14.24 -4.21
N CYS A 265 -4.02 14.28 -3.80
CA CYS A 265 -3.60 14.61 -2.45
C CYS A 265 -3.10 16.06 -2.35
N GLU A 266 -3.34 16.68 -1.19
CA GLU A 266 -2.65 17.91 -0.81
C GLU A 266 -1.24 17.57 -0.30
N MET A 267 -0.30 17.44 -1.24
CA MET A 267 1.10 17.13 -0.92
C MET A 267 1.83 18.34 -0.34
N LYS A 268 2.42 18.19 0.85
CA LYS A 268 3.31 19.17 1.49
C LYS A 268 4.65 18.54 1.82
N THR A 269 5.74 19.29 1.65
CA THR A 269 7.02 18.86 2.20
C THR A 269 7.12 19.34 3.64
N VAL A 270 7.27 18.40 4.57
CA VAL A 270 7.32 18.65 6.00
C VAL A 270 8.64 18.12 6.56
N ASN A 271 9.32 18.91 7.38
CA ASN A 271 10.52 18.44 8.06
C ASN A 271 10.14 17.59 9.26
N LEU A 272 10.30 16.26 9.16
CA LEU A 272 9.82 15.30 10.14
C LEU A 272 10.94 14.62 10.91
N VAL A 273 10.66 14.35 12.20
CA VAL A 273 11.39 13.42 13.05
C VAL A 273 10.41 12.42 13.68
N VAL A 274 10.85 11.19 13.90
CA VAL A 274 10.15 10.23 14.75
C VAL A 274 10.74 10.34 16.16
N ASP A 275 9.94 10.68 17.16
CA ASP A 275 10.39 10.82 18.54
C ASP A 275 10.50 9.47 19.28
N ASP A 276 11.02 9.49 20.51
CA ASP A 276 11.17 8.28 21.34
C ASP A 276 9.84 7.65 21.79
N LYS A 277 8.72 8.34 21.58
CA LYS A 277 7.36 7.87 21.91
C LYS A 277 6.57 7.45 20.66
N GLY A 278 7.20 7.46 19.48
CA GLY A 278 6.58 7.05 18.22
C GLY A 278 5.69 8.12 17.57
N PHE A 279 5.82 9.39 17.96
CA PHE A 279 5.17 10.47 17.23
C PHE A 279 6.04 10.92 16.05
N THR A 280 5.41 11.13 14.89
CA THR A 280 5.98 11.91 13.80
C THR A 280 5.75 13.40 14.08
N ARG A 281 6.83 14.15 14.34
CA ARG A 281 6.76 15.58 14.68
C ARG A 281 7.42 16.44 13.64
N THR A 282 6.85 17.61 13.41
CA THR A 282 7.52 18.70 12.69
C THR A 282 8.70 19.21 13.51
N SER A 283 9.88 19.32 12.89
CA SER A 283 11.09 19.84 13.54
C SER A 283 12.01 20.47 12.50
N GLU A 284 12.67 21.59 12.84
CA GLU A 284 13.69 22.19 11.97
C GLU A 284 14.89 21.25 11.74
N ALA A 285 15.18 20.37 12.70
CA ALA A 285 16.21 19.33 12.58
C ALA A 285 15.70 18.06 11.87
N GLY A 286 14.42 18.03 11.50
CA GLY A 286 13.81 16.94 10.75
C GLY A 286 14.24 16.94 9.30
N ARG A 287 14.17 15.77 8.66
CA ARG A 287 14.41 15.68 7.22
C ARG A 287 13.16 16.11 6.44
N PRO A 288 13.30 16.64 5.22
CA PRO A 288 12.15 16.86 4.36
C PRO A 288 11.53 15.51 3.96
N VAL A 289 10.21 15.40 4.15
CA VAL A 289 9.35 14.28 3.76
C VAL A 289 8.15 14.84 3.03
N ARG A 290 7.74 14.21 1.92
CA ARG A 290 6.54 14.63 1.18
C ARG A 290 5.34 13.92 1.78
N CYS A 291 4.41 14.65 2.38
CA CYS A 291 3.27 14.11 3.09
C CYS A 291 1.96 14.47 2.38
N ALA A 292 1.07 13.49 2.21
CA ALA A 292 -0.32 13.71 1.85
C ALA A 292 -1.07 14.24 3.08
N MET A 293 -1.14 15.57 3.21
CA MET A 293 -1.70 16.26 4.38
C MET A 293 -3.22 16.50 4.27
N GLY A 294 -3.86 15.90 3.28
CA GLY A 294 -5.27 16.10 2.97
C GLY A 294 -5.59 15.73 1.53
N TRP A 295 -6.79 16.13 1.08
CA TRP A 295 -7.32 15.78 -0.23
C TRP A 295 -7.56 17.03 -1.08
N LYS A 296 -7.06 17.02 -2.32
CA LYS A 296 -7.51 17.94 -3.37
C LYS A 296 -8.79 17.44 -4.03
N ASP A 297 -8.88 16.12 -4.25
CA ASP A 297 -10.03 15.47 -4.86
C ASP A 297 -10.19 14.06 -4.31
N ARG A 298 -10.87 13.95 -3.17
CA ARG A 298 -11.13 12.66 -2.51
C ARG A 298 -12.08 11.80 -3.34
N GLU A 299 -13.06 12.40 -4.01
CA GLU A 299 -14.04 11.64 -4.79
C GLU A 299 -13.40 10.95 -5.98
N ALA A 300 -12.49 11.63 -6.68
CA ALA A 300 -11.74 11.02 -7.77
C ALA A 300 -10.84 9.87 -7.30
N PHE A 301 -10.24 9.98 -6.10
CA PHE A 301 -9.51 8.86 -5.49
C PHE A 301 -10.45 7.69 -5.19
N GLU A 302 -11.61 7.93 -4.58
CA GLU A 302 -12.57 6.87 -4.27
C GLU A 302 -13.10 6.19 -5.55
N ASP A 303 -13.33 6.95 -6.62
CA ASP A 303 -13.73 6.43 -7.93
C ASP A 303 -12.60 5.60 -8.58
N LEU A 304 -11.34 6.03 -8.44
CA LEU A 304 -10.17 5.27 -8.86
C LEU A 304 -10.08 3.94 -8.10
N LEU A 305 -10.27 3.95 -6.78
CA LEU A 305 -10.26 2.76 -5.94
C LEU A 305 -11.35 1.78 -6.38
N VAL A 306 -12.60 2.25 -6.52
CA VAL A 306 -13.71 1.41 -6.98
C VAL A 306 -13.42 0.83 -8.35
N LYS A 307 -12.90 1.64 -9.28
CA LYS A 307 -12.54 1.18 -10.63
C LYS A 307 -11.47 0.09 -10.57
N ALA A 308 -10.42 0.27 -9.79
CA ALA A 308 -9.34 -0.71 -9.63
C ALA A 308 -9.88 -2.05 -9.11
N LEU A 309 -10.82 -2.05 -8.16
CA LEU A 309 -11.35 -3.28 -7.57
C LEU A 309 -12.40 -3.97 -8.46
N THR A 310 -13.11 -3.22 -9.30
CA THR A 310 -14.29 -3.73 -10.03
C THR A 310 -14.08 -3.93 -11.52
N SER A 311 -12.97 -3.45 -12.08
CA SER A 311 -12.65 -3.60 -13.51
C SER A 311 -11.73 -4.79 -13.74
N LYS A 312 -11.89 -5.42 -14.91
CA LYS A 312 -10.99 -6.43 -15.44
C LYS A 312 -9.76 -5.82 -16.09
#